data_AF-A0A6L4A123-F1
#
_entry.id   AF-A0A6L4A123-F1
#
_cell.length_a   1.000
_cell.length_b   1.000
_cell.length_c   1.000
_cell.angle_alpha   90.00
_cell.angle_beta   90.00
_cell.angle_gamma   90.00
#
_symmetry.space_group_name_H-M   'P 1'
#
loop_
_entity.id
_entity.type
_entity.pdbx_description
1 polymer ?
#
loop_
_entity_poly.entity_id
_entity_poly.type
_entity_poly.pdbx_seq_one_letter_code
_entity_poly.pdbx_strand_id
1 'polypeptide(L)'
;MKLTRKMMIALVVLSVMAVMAFPAFAQSRTRTKTITEETINASYRVSNPYRSRVSNLSVDLQAGQVVISSTHNFRNASYDTVTTITPTVSNGRVTWSVLSATTNGEPVSADLLAQINASIASSWRNFIKNQAGTGRVTSVVITDTD
;
A
#
# COMPACT_ATOMS: atom_id res chain seq x y z
N MET A 1 -68.01 -9.20 10.81
CA MET A 1 -66.96 -10.00 10.13
C MET A 1 -66.11 -9.25 9.09
N LYS A 2 -66.60 -8.19 8.43
CA LYS A 2 -65.78 -7.45 7.42
C LYS A 2 -64.61 -6.67 8.02
N LEU A 3 -64.76 -6.15 9.25
CA LEU A 3 -63.73 -5.34 9.93
C LEU A 3 -62.54 -6.20 10.40
N THR A 4 -62.82 -7.36 10.99
CA THR A 4 -61.80 -8.31 11.48
C THR A 4 -60.94 -8.85 10.34
N ARG A 5 -61.53 -9.13 9.18
CA ARG A 5 -60.80 -9.57 7.98
C ARG A 5 -59.84 -8.50 7.44
N LYS A 6 -60.23 -7.23 7.49
CA LYS A 6 -59.37 -6.10 7.06
C LYS A 6 -58.19 -5.88 8.02
N MET A 7 -58.42 -5.96 9.33
CA MET A 7 -57.33 -5.86 10.31
C MET A 7 -56.32 -7.01 10.18
N MET A 8 -56.80 -8.25 9.99
CA MET A 8 -55.92 -9.41 9.83
C MET A 8 -55.05 -9.30 8.58
N ILE A 9 -55.60 -8.82 7.45
CA ILE A 9 -54.83 -8.58 6.23
C ILE A 9 -53.79 -7.47 6.44
N ALA A 10 -54.16 -6.37 7.10
CA ALA A 10 -53.22 -5.28 7.38
C ALA A 10 -52.05 -5.75 8.25
N LEU A 11 -52.31 -6.60 9.25
CA LEU A 11 -51.29 -7.12 10.16
C LEU A 11 -50.33 -8.09 9.44
N VAL A 12 -50.86 -8.92 8.53
CA VAL A 12 -50.03 -9.80 7.68
C VAL A 12 -49.16 -8.96 6.74
N VAL A 13 -49.71 -7.94 6.08
CA VAL A 13 -48.93 -7.06 5.19
C VAL A 13 -47.85 -6.30 5.96
N LEU A 14 -48.16 -5.80 7.16
CA LEU A 14 -47.17 -5.12 8.01
C LEU A 14 -46.04 -6.08 8.44
N SER A 15 -46.38 -7.33 8.77
CA SER A 15 -45.39 -8.35 9.13
C SER A 15 -44.47 -8.70 7.96
N VAL A 16 -45.00 -8.77 6.73
CA VAL A 16 -44.20 -9.04 5.53
C VAL A 16 -43.28 -7.86 5.20
N MET A 17 -43.73 -6.62 5.40
CA MET A 17 -42.89 -5.43 5.19
C MET A 17 -41.78 -5.31 6.26
N ALA A 18 -42.04 -5.71 7.50
CA ALA A 18 -41.02 -5.71 8.57
C ALA A 18 -39.87 -6.69 8.27
N VAL A 19 -40.14 -7.80 7.58
CA VAL A 19 -39.11 -8.77 7.15
C VAL A 19 -38.30 -8.26 5.96
N MET A 20 -38.80 -7.32 5.15
CA MET A 20 -38.00 -6.71 4.06
C MET A 20 -37.10 -5.56 4.53
N ALA A 21 -37.22 -5.13 5.79
CA ALA A 21 -36.41 -4.08 6.39
C ALA A 21 -35.11 -4.59 7.03
N PHE A 22 -34.67 -5.82 6.74
CA PHE A 22 -33.32 -6.21 7.11
C PHE A 22 -32.33 -5.33 6.35
N PRO A 23 -31.48 -4.56 7.04
CA PRO A 23 -30.45 -3.80 6.38
C PRO A 23 -29.58 -4.79 5.61
N ALA A 24 -29.49 -4.60 4.30
CA ALA A 24 -28.50 -5.29 3.48
C ALA A 24 -27.13 -4.85 4.02
N PHE A 25 -26.57 -5.62 4.95
CA PHE A 25 -25.23 -5.39 5.46
C PHE A 25 -24.31 -5.40 4.24
N ALA A 26 -23.73 -4.23 3.93
CA ALA A 26 -22.76 -4.09 2.86
C ALA A 26 -21.62 -5.06 3.13
N GLN A 27 -21.62 -6.19 2.41
CA GLN A 27 -20.64 -7.24 2.61
C GLN A 27 -19.28 -6.68 2.19
N SER A 28 -18.46 -6.34 3.18
CA SER A 28 -17.13 -5.79 2.96
C SER A 28 -16.27 -6.88 2.31
N ARG A 29 -16.04 -6.75 0.99
CA ARG A 29 -15.19 -7.69 0.24
C ARG A 29 -13.72 -7.29 0.41
N THR A 30 -13.01 -8.04 1.24
CA THR A 30 -11.55 -7.96 1.30
C THR A 30 -10.96 -8.61 0.06
N ARG A 31 -10.05 -7.91 -0.63
CA ARG A 31 -9.28 -8.45 -1.75
C ARG A 31 -7.81 -8.46 -1.36
N THR A 32 -7.18 -9.61 -1.46
CA THR A 32 -5.73 -9.74 -1.28
C THR A 32 -5.04 -9.54 -2.63
N LYS A 33 -4.00 -8.69 -2.66
CA LYS A 33 -3.13 -8.52 -3.81
C LYS A 33 -1.72 -8.89 -3.40
N THR A 34 -1.18 -9.92 -4.04
CA THR A 34 0.21 -10.33 -3.85
C THR A 34 1.07 -9.64 -4.90
N ILE A 35 2.19 -9.06 -4.46
CA ILE A 35 3.20 -8.47 -5.33
C ILE A 35 4.50 -9.17 -4.99
N THR A 36 5.14 -9.79 -5.99
CA THR A 36 6.42 -10.49 -5.81
C THR A 36 7.59 -9.53 -6.02
N GLU A 37 8.74 -9.88 -5.47
CA GLU A 37 10.00 -9.17 -5.73
C GLU A 37 10.29 -9.09 -7.23
N GLU A 38 10.13 -10.21 -7.95
CA GLU A 38 10.30 -10.24 -9.41
C GLU A 38 9.40 -9.22 -10.11
N THR A 39 8.13 -9.09 -9.69
CA THR A 39 7.20 -8.10 -10.25
C THR A 39 7.69 -6.68 -10.01
N ILE A 40 8.23 -6.40 -8.81
CA ILE A 40 8.77 -5.09 -8.45
C ILE A 40 10.02 -4.79 -9.28
N ASN A 41 10.99 -5.69 -9.30
CA ASN A 41 12.23 -5.52 -10.05
C ASN A 41 11.98 -5.45 -11.56
N ALA A 42 11.02 -6.22 -12.09
CA ALA A 42 10.59 -6.14 -13.48
C ALA A 42 9.90 -4.82 -13.83
N SER A 43 9.19 -4.19 -12.88
CA SER A 43 8.56 -2.87 -13.09
C SER A 43 9.59 -1.77 -13.35
N TYR A 44 10.85 -2.00 -12.96
CA TYR A 44 11.97 -1.09 -13.18
C TYR A 44 12.82 -1.41 -14.42
N ARG A 45 12.43 -2.36 -15.28
CA ARG A 45 13.20 -2.73 -16.49
C ARG A 45 13.39 -1.55 -17.46
N VAL A 46 14.54 -0.89 -17.31
CA VAL A 46 15.59 -0.35 -18.23
C VAL A 46 15.25 0.03 -19.69
N SER A 47 14.01 0.02 -20.18
CA SER A 47 13.76 0.49 -21.55
C SER A 47 13.85 2.02 -21.69
N ASN A 48 13.67 2.78 -20.60
CA ASN A 48 14.01 4.20 -20.50
C ASN A 48 13.86 4.68 -19.04
N PRO A 49 14.90 4.68 -18.19
CA PRO A 49 14.75 5.19 -16.84
C PRO A 49 14.41 6.69 -16.90
N TYR A 50 13.31 7.10 -16.26
CA TYR A 50 12.94 8.53 -16.14
C TYR A 50 14.10 9.37 -15.56
N ARG A 51 15.06 8.74 -14.88
CA ARG A 51 16.34 9.31 -14.47
C ARG A 51 17.50 8.43 -14.92
N SER A 52 18.25 8.87 -15.94
CA SER A 52 19.50 8.24 -16.40
C SER A 52 20.62 8.15 -15.34
N ARG A 53 20.40 8.74 -14.16
CA ARG A 53 21.33 8.81 -13.04
C ARG A 53 21.15 7.71 -12.00
N VAL A 54 20.22 6.79 -12.19
CA VAL A 54 20.04 5.65 -11.27
C VAL A 54 20.24 4.36 -12.05
N SER A 55 21.15 3.51 -11.59
CA SER A 55 21.45 2.19 -12.14
C SER A 55 21.46 1.15 -11.04
N ASN A 56 21.52 -0.15 -11.41
CA ASN A 56 21.62 -1.27 -10.48
C ASN A 56 20.54 -1.26 -9.37
N LEU A 57 19.34 -0.78 -9.70
CA LEU A 57 18.23 -0.77 -8.77
C LEU A 57 17.77 -2.21 -8.54
N SER A 58 17.80 -2.64 -7.28
CA SER A 58 17.31 -3.94 -6.83
C SER A 58 16.48 -3.73 -5.57
N VAL A 59 15.33 -4.37 -5.52
CA VAL A 59 14.49 -4.48 -4.34
C VAL A 59 14.63 -5.89 -3.81
N ASP A 60 14.87 -5.98 -2.51
CA ASP A 60 14.93 -7.22 -1.72
C ASP A 60 13.83 -7.17 -0.66
N LEU A 61 12.93 -8.16 -0.67
CA LEU A 61 11.80 -8.27 0.25
C LEU A 61 12.14 -9.18 1.44
N GLN A 62 12.45 -8.57 2.58
CA GLN A 62 12.73 -9.30 3.81
C GLN A 62 11.52 -9.30 4.74
N ALA A 63 11.44 -10.24 5.67
CA ALA A 63 10.30 -10.33 6.59
C ALA A 63 10.06 -8.99 7.35
N GLY A 64 8.92 -8.35 7.05
CA GLY A 64 8.52 -7.07 7.65
C GLY A 64 9.22 -5.80 7.12
N GLN A 65 10.18 -5.91 6.19
CA GLN A 65 10.92 -4.75 5.67
C GLN A 65 11.28 -4.91 4.19
N VAL A 66 11.58 -3.79 3.53
CA VAL A 66 12.04 -3.76 2.15
C VAL A 66 13.42 -3.13 2.12
N VAL A 67 14.37 -3.79 1.50
CA VAL A 67 15.72 -3.27 1.29
C VAL A 67 15.85 -2.88 -0.18
N ILE A 68 16.14 -1.60 -0.42
CA ILE A 68 16.32 -1.05 -1.77
C ILE A 68 17.78 -0.72 -1.94
N SER A 69 18.41 -1.35 -2.93
CA SER A 69 19.80 -1.06 -3.32
C SER A 69 19.82 -0.38 -4.68
N SER A 70 20.63 0.66 -4.84
CA SER A 70 20.79 1.36 -6.11
C SER A 70 22.10 2.12 -6.21
N THR A 71 22.59 2.33 -7.42
CA THR A 71 23.74 3.18 -7.72
C THR A 71 23.27 4.51 -8.30
N HIS A 72 23.65 5.62 -7.67
CA HIS A 72 23.35 6.98 -8.12
C HIS A 72 24.55 7.61 -8.82
N ASN A 73 24.45 7.80 -10.14
CA ASN A 73 25.48 8.40 -10.98
C ASN A 73 25.25 9.91 -11.12
N PHE A 74 26.15 10.71 -10.56
CA PHE A 74 26.26 12.13 -10.77
C PHE A 74 27.39 12.43 -11.76
N ARG A 75 27.51 13.69 -12.19
CA ARG A 75 28.49 14.08 -13.22
C ARG A 75 29.93 13.67 -12.89
N ASN A 76 30.31 13.72 -11.61
CA ASN A 76 31.68 13.51 -11.13
C ASN A 76 31.79 12.46 -10.01
N ALA A 77 30.70 11.77 -9.69
CA ALA A 77 30.67 10.86 -8.55
C ALA A 77 29.59 9.79 -8.75
N SER A 78 29.84 8.60 -8.22
CA SER A 78 28.84 7.56 -8.11
C SER A 78 28.71 7.15 -6.65
N TYR A 79 27.48 6.88 -6.22
CA TYR A 79 27.17 6.51 -4.85
C TYR A 79 26.30 5.28 -4.82
N ASP A 80 26.75 4.24 -4.15
CA ASP A 80 25.93 3.07 -3.86
C ASP A 80 25.12 3.32 -2.60
N THR A 81 23.81 3.18 -2.72
CA THR A 81 22.87 3.45 -1.65
C THR A 81 22.11 2.19 -1.30
N VAL A 82 21.98 1.91 -0.01
CA VAL A 82 21.08 0.87 0.50
C VAL A 82 20.12 1.55 1.46
N THR A 83 18.82 1.35 1.27
CA THR A 83 17.77 1.96 2.09
C THR A 83 16.83 0.87 2.59
N THR A 84 16.68 0.78 3.91
CA THR A 84 15.72 -0.14 4.53
C THR A 84 14.46 0.64 4.92
N ILE A 85 13.31 0.17 4.45
CA ILE A 85 12.01 0.79 4.72
C ILE A 85 11.02 -0.22 5.29
N THR A 86 10.13 0.24 6.15
CA THR A 86 9.06 -0.57 6.76
C THR A 86 7.69 0.05 6.47
N PRO A 87 6.68 -0.76 6.12
CA PRO A 87 5.33 -0.27 5.95
C PRO A 87 4.60 -0.18 7.29
N THR A 88 3.75 0.82 7.43
CA THR A 88 2.76 0.94 8.50
C THR A 88 1.40 1.22 7.90
N VAL A 89 0.36 0.59 8.44
CA VAL A 89 -1.02 0.83 8.01
C VAL A 89 -1.73 1.64 9.08
N SER A 90 -2.19 2.84 8.72
CA SER A 90 -2.97 3.69 9.61
C SER A 90 -4.12 4.35 8.84
N ASN A 91 -5.33 4.32 9.40
CA ASN A 91 -6.54 4.89 8.79
C ASN A 91 -6.79 4.42 7.35
N GLY A 92 -6.50 3.15 7.07
CA GLY A 92 -6.70 2.56 5.74
C GLY A 92 -5.64 2.95 4.70
N ARG A 93 -4.53 3.56 5.12
CA ARG A 93 -3.44 4.03 4.25
C ARG A 93 -2.12 3.38 4.64
N VAL A 94 -1.33 3.01 3.64
CA VAL A 94 0.05 2.55 3.83
C VAL A 94 0.97 3.77 3.86
N THR A 95 1.79 3.86 4.91
CA THR A 95 2.89 4.81 5.01
C THR A 95 4.18 4.02 5.10
N TRP A 96 5.18 4.42 4.33
CA TRP A 96 6.50 3.83 4.37
C TRP A 96 7.43 4.73 5.15
N SER A 97 8.19 4.15 6.08
CA SER A 97 9.18 4.84 6.87
C SER A 97 10.56 4.24 6.60
N VAL A 98 11.54 5.09 6.35
CA VAL A 98 12.94 4.70 6.28
C VAL A 98 13.45 4.47 7.69
N LEU A 99 13.91 3.24 7.92
CA LEU A 99 14.53 2.81 9.15
C LEU A 99 16.02 3.16 9.14
N SER A 100 16.69 2.88 8.03
CA SER A 100 18.11 3.16 7.83
C SER A 100 18.40 3.42 6.36
N ALA A 101 19.47 4.15 6.11
CA ALA A 101 20.06 4.25 4.79
C ALA A 101 21.58 4.38 4.91
N THR A 102 22.28 3.86 3.91
CA THR A 102 23.73 3.98 3.78
C THR A 102 24.09 4.57 2.42
N THR A 103 25.24 5.23 2.37
CA THR A 103 25.87 5.75 1.15
C THR A 103 27.32 5.28 1.13
N ASN A 104 27.70 4.47 0.14
CA ASN A 104 29.00 3.81 0.06
C ASN A 104 29.36 3.04 1.34
N GLY A 105 28.37 2.38 1.94
CA GLY A 105 28.52 1.63 3.21
C GLY A 105 28.42 2.46 4.48
N GLU A 106 28.53 3.79 4.39
CA GLU A 106 28.45 4.68 5.55
C GLU A 106 27.00 5.07 5.88
N PRO A 107 26.57 5.04 7.15
CA PRO A 107 25.23 5.44 7.53
C PRO A 107 24.99 6.92 7.24
N VAL A 108 23.82 7.25 6.73
CA VAL A 108 23.43 8.66 6.55
C VAL A 108 23.09 9.32 7.89
N SER A 109 23.24 10.65 7.96
CA SER A 109 22.84 11.42 9.13
C SER A 109 21.34 11.31 9.43
N ALA A 110 20.97 11.49 10.71
CA ALA A 110 19.58 11.47 11.16
C ALA A 110 18.73 12.57 10.50
N ASP A 111 19.29 13.76 10.28
CA ASP A 111 18.60 14.86 9.60
C ASP A 111 18.29 14.51 8.15
N LEU A 112 19.23 13.84 7.46
CA LEU A 112 19.00 13.37 6.10
C LEU A 112 17.94 12.26 6.06
N LEU A 113 17.94 11.33 7.02
CA LEU A 113 16.86 10.33 7.15
C LEU A 113 15.49 10.97 7.33
N ALA A 114 15.40 12.03 8.15
CA ALA A 114 14.16 12.77 8.35
C ALA A 114 13.66 13.41 7.05
N GLN A 115 14.57 14.00 6.26
CA GLN A 115 14.26 14.57 4.95
C GLN A 115 13.80 13.51 3.95
N ILE A 116 14.47 12.35 3.90
CA ILE A 116 14.09 11.23 3.03
C ILE A 116 12.68 10.76 3.40
N ASN A 117 12.42 10.55 4.69
CA ASN A 117 11.10 10.17 5.20
C ASN A 117 9.99 11.14 4.77
N ALA A 118 10.22 12.44 4.88
CA ALA A 118 9.28 13.45 4.42
C ALA A 118 9.00 13.35 2.92
N SER A 119 10.03 13.07 2.10
CA SER A 119 9.90 12.95 0.64
C SER A 119 9.18 11.67 0.20
N ILE A 120 9.48 10.53 0.84
CA ILE A 120 8.89 9.21 0.53
C ILE A 120 7.40 9.19 0.84
N ALA A 121 7.00 9.76 1.99
CA ALA A 121 5.59 9.85 2.37
C ALA A 121 4.75 10.59 1.30
N SER A 122 5.31 11.63 0.66
CA SER A 122 4.63 12.36 -0.40
C SER A 122 4.52 11.54 -1.70
N SER A 123 5.58 10.85 -2.08
CA SER A 123 5.66 10.04 -3.31
C SER A 123 4.69 8.86 -3.28
N TRP A 124 4.64 8.13 -2.17
CA TRP A 124 3.72 7.00 -1.99
C TRP A 124 2.25 7.42 -2.02
N ARG A 125 1.92 8.53 -1.38
CA ARG A 125 0.57 9.07 -1.40
C ARG A 125 0.11 9.35 -2.83
N ASN A 126 0.97 9.93 -3.65
CA ASN A 126 0.68 10.23 -5.05
C ASN A 126 0.57 8.94 -5.88
N PHE A 127 1.46 7.96 -5.69
CA PHE A 127 1.39 6.67 -6.37
C PHE A 127 0.09 5.93 -6.09
N ILE A 128 -0.28 5.78 -4.80
CA ILE A 128 -1.51 5.09 -4.38
C ILE A 128 -2.74 5.77 -4.97
N LYS A 129 -2.78 7.11 -4.93
CA LYS A 129 -3.88 7.91 -5.51
C LYS A 129 -4.08 7.59 -7.00
N ASN A 130 -3.00 7.32 -7.74
CA ASN A 130 -3.05 7.10 -9.18
C ASN A 130 -3.25 5.62 -9.57
N GLN A 131 -2.89 4.66 -8.71
CA GLN A 131 -2.78 3.24 -9.10
C GLN A 131 -3.68 2.27 -8.32
N ALA A 132 -4.04 2.58 -7.07
CA ALA A 132 -4.66 1.60 -6.18
C ALA A 132 -6.21 1.54 -6.25
N GLY A 133 -6.83 2.44 -7.03
CA GLY A 133 -8.29 2.58 -7.04
C GLY A 133 -8.84 3.10 -5.70
N THR A 134 -10.17 3.08 -5.54
CA THR A 134 -10.84 3.46 -4.29
C THR A 134 -10.88 2.28 -3.32
N GLY A 135 -10.38 2.46 -2.09
CA GLY A 135 -10.36 1.41 -1.06
C GLY A 135 -9.62 1.82 0.22
N ARG A 136 -9.64 0.93 1.22
CA ARG A 136 -8.85 1.03 2.46
C ARG A 136 -7.94 -0.18 2.57
N VAL A 137 -6.66 0.04 2.84
CA VAL A 137 -5.71 -1.03 3.14
C VAL A 137 -5.89 -1.46 4.58
N THR A 138 -6.12 -2.75 4.81
CA THR A 138 -6.32 -3.32 6.16
C THR A 138 -5.03 -3.86 6.75
N SER A 139 -4.16 -4.42 5.90
CA SER A 139 -2.90 -5.03 6.31
C SER A 139 -1.90 -5.01 5.16
N VAL A 140 -0.61 -4.91 5.52
CA VAL A 140 0.52 -5.17 4.62
C VAL A 140 1.36 -6.23 5.31
N VAL A 141 1.67 -7.29 4.58
CA VAL A 141 2.57 -8.35 5.03
C VAL A 141 3.66 -8.45 3.98
N ILE A 142 4.91 -8.37 4.44
CA ILE A 142 6.08 -8.63 3.61
C ILE A 142 6.66 -9.94 4.11
N THR A 143 6.68 -10.93 3.23
CA THR A 143 7.26 -12.25 3.46
C THR A 143 8.52 -12.38 2.64
N ASP A 144 9.50 -13.04 3.21
CA ASP A 144 10.64 -13.55 2.47
C ASP A 144 10.31 -14.97 1.99
N THR A 145 10.63 -15.29 0.76
CA THR A 145 10.49 -16.63 0.19
C THR A 145 11.82 -16.99 -0.43
N ASP A 146 12.68 -17.60 0.38
CA ASP A 146 13.91 -18.28 -0.04
C ASP A 146 13.62 -19.34 -1.12
#